data_AF-A0A7S4N2U3-F1
#
_entry.id   AF-A0A7S4N2U3-F1
#
_cell.length_a   1.000
_cell.length_b   1.000
_cell.length_c   1.000
_cell.angle_alpha   90.00
_cell.angle_beta   90.00
_cell.angle_gamma   90.00
#
_symmetry.space_group_name_H-M   'P 1'
#
loop_
_entity.id
_entity.type
_entity.pdbx_description
1 polymer ?
#
loop_
_entity_poly.entity_id
_entity_poly.type
_entity_poly.pdbx_seq_one_letter_code
_entity_poly.pdbx_strand_id
1 'polypeptide(L)'
;YLLHRFCEEEADKQYQLADWRVRPLTPEMLKYARMDTHYLLYIYDQLRLLLRERAAGSDQLVKSVLSRSNDVCKLQYEKEIFDPSAYLHVLKRSGRLLNPRQSAVFAKLFEWRDQVARAHDESTDFVLPTSLLFKISTTLPDNRSSLLESCRPHVPPLLRELHAEVLDRMQSALQDVKDVRNQQEASRTIRMEAIKDVYMDVEDSEEDEQQAEGEDLLLLHPDNLQGGKPMIAQGCLHHFHKSLVLQRSEKQRLSDLNKVSKIRSSINQIPRIVYENASNKEKEEEEAEDTAMAEEEQEEEKKASAALEGDGMPHS
;
A
#
# COMPACT_ATOMS: atom_id res chain seq x y z
N TYR A 1 -13.23 31.10 7.53
CA TYR A 1 -14.28 31.01 8.58
C TYR A 1 -14.08 32.06 9.67
N LEU A 2 -13.04 31.99 10.51
CA LEU A 2 -12.88 32.91 11.66
C LEU A 2 -12.78 34.38 11.26
N LEU A 3 -12.07 34.69 10.16
CA LEU A 3 -12.01 36.03 9.58
C LEU A 3 -13.40 36.58 9.28
N HIS A 4 -14.19 35.86 8.49
CA HIS A 4 -15.55 36.26 8.15
C HIS A 4 -16.44 36.39 9.39
N ARG A 5 -16.38 35.43 10.33
CA ARG A 5 -17.22 35.41 11.53
C ARG A 5 -16.99 36.59 12.47
N PHE A 6 -15.73 37.00 12.68
CA PHE A 6 -15.40 38.01 13.69
C PHE A 6 -15.06 39.38 13.11
N CYS A 7 -14.55 39.41 11.88
CA CYS A 7 -14.02 40.63 11.25
C CYS A 7 -14.82 41.05 10.01
N GLU A 8 -15.82 40.27 9.59
CA GLU A 8 -16.58 40.50 8.34
C GLU A 8 -15.69 40.52 7.08
N GLU A 9 -14.49 39.95 7.17
CA GLU A 9 -13.51 39.88 6.07
C GLU A 9 -13.57 38.53 5.37
N GLU A 10 -13.58 38.56 4.04
CA GLU A 10 -13.44 37.36 3.22
C GLU A 10 -11.97 37.01 3.01
N ALA A 11 -11.62 35.75 3.25
CA ALA A 11 -10.28 35.27 2.98
C ALA A 11 -10.08 35.13 1.47
N ASP A 12 -9.17 35.92 0.91
CA ASP A 12 -8.62 35.66 -0.41
C ASP A 12 -7.95 34.28 -0.37
N LYS A 13 -8.22 33.42 -1.36
CA LYS A 13 -7.64 32.08 -1.49
C LYS A 13 -6.71 31.96 -2.70
N GLN A 14 -6.57 33.02 -3.50
CA GLN A 14 -5.84 33.00 -4.76
C GLN A 14 -4.38 32.60 -4.57
N TYR A 15 -3.74 33.02 -3.48
CA TYR A 15 -2.30 32.81 -3.23
C TYR A 15 -1.97 31.61 -2.33
N GLN A 16 -2.96 30.76 -1.99
CA GLN A 16 -2.75 29.62 -1.10
C GLN A 16 -1.71 28.62 -1.64
N LEU A 17 -1.65 28.44 -2.96
CA LEU A 17 -0.70 27.56 -3.66
C LEU A 17 0.25 28.34 -4.60
N ALA A 18 0.38 29.65 -4.41
CA ALA A 18 1.28 30.46 -5.21
C ALA A 18 2.76 30.12 -4.93
N ASP A 19 3.65 30.37 -5.88
CA ASP A 19 5.09 30.22 -5.67
C ASP A 19 5.63 31.39 -4.83
N TRP A 20 5.70 31.19 -3.51
CA TRP A 20 6.21 32.15 -2.53
C TRP A 20 7.73 32.37 -2.59
N ARG A 21 8.44 31.66 -3.48
CA ARG A 21 9.88 31.85 -3.71
C ARG A 21 10.18 32.99 -4.68
N VAL A 22 9.20 33.44 -5.48
CA VAL A 22 9.36 34.52 -6.46
C VAL A 22 9.84 35.81 -5.79
N ARG A 23 10.77 36.55 -6.43
CA ARG A 23 11.24 37.85 -5.96
C ARG A 23 11.34 38.86 -7.13
N PRO A 24 10.95 40.13 -6.92
CA PRO A 24 10.27 40.66 -5.73
C PRO A 24 8.84 40.11 -5.59
N LEU A 25 8.29 40.15 -4.37
CA LEU A 25 6.89 39.80 -4.14
C LEU A 25 5.97 40.89 -4.72
N THR A 26 4.86 40.50 -5.35
CA THR A 26 3.90 41.47 -5.86
C THR A 26 3.15 42.16 -4.71
N PRO A 27 2.60 43.37 -4.93
CA PRO A 27 1.78 44.05 -3.92
C PRO A 27 0.62 43.20 -3.40
N GLU A 28 0.03 42.37 -4.26
CA GLU A 28 -1.07 41.48 -3.93
C GLU A 28 -0.63 40.33 -3.02
N MET A 29 0.53 39.71 -3.30
CA MET A 29 1.12 38.69 -2.42
C MET A 29 1.47 39.26 -1.05
N LEU A 30 1.99 40.49 -1.00
CA LEU A 30 2.29 41.18 0.26
C LEU A 30 1.00 41.46 1.06
N LYS A 31 -0.05 41.92 0.36
CA LYS A 31 -1.37 42.12 0.98
C LYS A 31 -1.88 40.80 1.55
N TYR A 32 -1.86 39.73 0.76
CA TYR A 32 -2.29 38.39 1.18
C TYR A 32 -1.56 37.93 2.45
N ALA A 33 -0.21 37.93 2.42
CA ALA A 33 0.60 37.47 3.54
C ALA A 33 0.36 38.30 4.82
N ARG A 34 0.11 39.61 4.69
CA ARG A 34 -0.24 40.46 5.84
C ARG A 34 -1.60 40.07 6.42
N MET A 35 -2.60 39.81 5.57
CA MET A 35 -3.97 39.51 6.02
C MET A 35 -4.03 38.22 6.84
N ASP A 36 -3.15 37.24 6.58
CA ASP A 36 -3.06 35.99 7.34
C ASP A 36 -2.77 36.21 8.84
N THR A 37 -2.06 37.28 9.21
CA THR A 37 -1.72 37.57 10.61
C THR A 37 -2.38 38.81 11.18
N HIS A 38 -2.83 39.74 10.32
CA HIS A 38 -3.32 41.06 10.75
C HIS A 38 -4.45 40.98 11.79
N TYR A 39 -5.40 40.05 11.60
CA TYR A 39 -6.59 39.92 12.46
C TYR A 39 -6.44 38.88 13.58
N LEU A 40 -5.35 38.11 13.63
CA LEU A 40 -5.23 36.96 14.54
C LEU A 40 -5.29 37.36 16.01
N LEU A 41 -4.77 38.53 16.39
CA LEU A 41 -4.82 39.00 17.77
C LEU A 41 -6.25 39.36 18.21
N TYR A 42 -7.01 40.02 17.34
CA TYR A 42 -8.42 40.30 17.61
C TYR A 42 -9.24 39.01 17.68
N ILE A 43 -9.01 38.07 16.76
CA ILE A 43 -9.65 36.75 16.80
C ILE A 43 -9.28 36.00 18.08
N TYR A 44 -8.03 36.08 18.53
CA TYR A 44 -7.59 35.51 19.81
C TYR A 44 -8.39 36.05 21.00
N ASP A 45 -8.62 37.37 21.06
CA ASP A 45 -9.41 37.98 22.12
C ASP A 45 -10.88 37.53 22.06
N GLN A 46 -11.48 37.52 20.86
CA GLN A 46 -12.86 37.05 20.66
C GLN A 46 -13.04 35.59 21.08
N LEU A 47 -12.11 34.71 20.69
CA LEU A 47 -12.14 33.30 21.08
C LEU A 47 -11.99 33.13 22.60
N ARG A 48 -11.15 33.93 23.26
CA ARG A 48 -10.99 33.87 24.72
C ARG A 48 -12.26 34.30 25.45
N LEU A 49 -12.93 35.35 24.99
CA LEU A 49 -14.20 35.78 25.54
C LEU A 49 -15.26 34.69 25.40
N LEU A 50 -15.42 34.12 24.20
CA LEU A 50 -16.38 33.02 23.97
C LEU A 50 -16.11 31.79 24.84
N LEU A 51 -14.84 31.43 25.04
CA LEU A 51 -14.47 30.30 25.90
C LEU A 51 -14.80 30.58 27.36
N ARG A 52 -14.61 31.81 27.84
CA ARG A 52 -14.98 32.22 29.20
C ARG A 52 -16.48 32.25 29.40
N GLU A 53 -17.23 32.81 28.44
CA GLU A 53 -18.69 32.83 28.47
C GLU A 53 -19.27 31.42 28.57
N ARG A 54 -18.78 30.49 27.73
CA ARG A 54 -19.19 29.08 27.76
C ARG A 54 -18.78 28.35 29.04
N ALA A 55 -17.75 28.82 29.72
CA ALA A 55 -17.25 28.27 30.98
C ALA A 55 -17.76 29.03 32.22
N ALA A 56 -18.87 29.77 32.09
CA ALA A 56 -19.49 30.56 33.17
C ALA A 56 -18.51 31.52 33.87
N GLY A 57 -17.64 32.16 33.09
CA GLY A 57 -16.61 33.11 33.55
C GLY A 57 -15.31 32.46 34.02
N SER A 58 -15.20 31.13 34.03
CA SER A 58 -13.97 30.44 34.41
C SER A 58 -12.97 30.31 33.26
N ASP A 59 -11.69 30.15 33.60
CA ASP A 59 -10.60 29.97 32.63
C ASP A 59 -10.35 28.50 32.23
N GLN A 60 -11.24 27.57 32.62
CA GLN A 60 -11.02 26.13 32.40
C GLN A 60 -10.84 25.79 30.91
N LEU A 61 -11.73 26.29 30.06
CA LEU A 61 -11.68 26.02 28.61
C LEU A 61 -10.49 26.71 27.94
N VAL A 62 -10.12 27.91 28.40
CA VAL A 62 -8.92 28.62 27.93
C VAL A 62 -7.66 27.81 28.26
N LYS A 63 -7.54 27.31 29.49
CA LYS A 63 -6.43 26.44 29.91
C LYS A 63 -6.38 25.15 29.09
N SER A 64 -7.53 24.55 28.76
CA SER A 64 -7.61 23.37 27.89
C SER A 64 -7.08 23.65 26.47
N VAL A 65 -7.45 24.79 25.87
CA VAL A 65 -6.92 25.20 24.56
C VAL A 65 -5.40 25.44 24.63
N LEU A 66 -4.92 26.13 25.66
CA LEU A 66 -3.48 26.37 25.85
C LEU A 66 -2.71 25.08 26.07
N SER A 67 -3.27 24.12 26.81
CA SER A 67 -2.67 22.79 26.99
C SER A 67 -2.51 22.06 25.66
N ARG A 68 -3.56 22.01 24.84
CA ARG A 68 -3.50 21.39 23.50
C ARG A 68 -2.53 22.13 22.56
N SER A 69 -2.49 23.46 22.66
CA SER A 69 -1.54 24.27 21.89
C SER A 69 -0.10 23.97 22.31
N ASN A 70 0.14 23.76 23.60
CA ASN A 70 1.43 23.33 24.12
C ASN A 70 1.83 21.95 23.59
N ASP A 71 0.88 21.02 23.45
CA ASP A 71 1.13 19.70 22.85
C ASP A 71 1.51 19.82 21.37
N VAL A 72 0.91 20.74 20.60
CA VAL A 72 1.36 21.05 19.23
C VAL A 72 2.78 21.61 19.22
N CYS A 73 3.13 22.51 20.16
CA CYS A 73 4.49 23.06 20.27
C CYS A 73 5.54 22.00 20.64
N LYS A 74 5.14 20.83 21.16
CA LYS A 74 6.06 19.71 21.45
C LYS A 74 6.32 18.82 20.24
N LEU A 75 5.58 18.96 19.16
CA LEU A 75 5.78 18.16 17.95
C LEU A 75 7.19 18.39 17.41
N GLN A 76 7.89 17.30 17.12
CA GLN A 76 9.21 17.33 16.52
C GLN A 76 9.10 17.02 15.04
N TYR A 77 9.82 17.80 14.24
CA TYR A 77 10.00 17.46 12.84
C TYR A 77 10.89 16.22 12.73
N GLU A 78 10.40 15.21 12.05
CA GLU A 78 11.15 14.03 11.68
C GLU A 78 11.28 13.98 10.16
N LYS A 79 12.50 13.68 9.68
CA LYS A 79 12.71 13.49 8.25
C LYS A 79 12.01 12.23 7.79
N GLU A 80 11.34 12.30 6.64
CA GLU A 80 10.76 11.13 6.00
C GLU A 80 11.85 10.12 5.67
N ILE A 81 11.71 8.91 6.21
CA ILE A 81 12.58 7.78 5.95
C ILE A 81 11.99 7.01 4.78
N PHE A 82 12.81 6.74 3.76
CA PHE A 82 12.39 5.92 2.64
C PHE A 82 12.12 4.49 3.11
N ASP A 83 10.89 4.02 2.89
CA ASP A 83 10.49 2.63 3.10
C ASP A 83 10.46 1.90 1.73
N PRO A 84 11.33 0.90 1.50
CA PRO A 84 11.34 0.11 0.28
C PRO A 84 10.04 -0.63 -0.01
N SER A 85 9.14 -0.79 0.97
CA SER A 85 7.83 -1.44 0.81
C SER A 85 6.68 -0.46 0.57
N ALA A 86 6.90 0.85 0.70
CA ALA A 86 5.87 1.88 0.57
C ALA A 86 5.19 1.89 -0.81
N TYR A 87 5.89 1.42 -1.85
CA TYR A 87 5.31 1.29 -3.19
C TYR A 87 4.08 0.36 -3.21
N LEU A 88 4.02 -0.64 -2.32
CA LEU A 88 2.87 -1.55 -2.20
C LEU A 88 1.61 -0.81 -1.76
N HIS A 89 1.73 0.16 -0.86
CA HIS A 89 0.61 0.99 -0.43
C HIS A 89 0.11 1.87 -1.59
N VAL A 90 1.02 2.40 -2.41
CA VAL A 90 0.68 3.17 -3.62
C VAL A 90 -0.03 2.29 -4.65
N LEU A 91 0.44 1.06 -4.87
CA LEU A 91 -0.22 0.10 -5.76
C LEU A 91 -1.62 -0.24 -5.26
N LYS A 92 -1.76 -0.58 -3.97
CA LYS A 92 -3.06 -0.92 -3.36
C LYS A 92 -4.06 0.22 -3.51
N ARG A 93 -3.66 1.46 -3.17
CA ARG A 93 -4.53 2.64 -3.28
C ARG A 93 -4.93 2.95 -4.73
N SER A 94 -4.09 2.61 -5.70
CA SER A 94 -4.38 2.90 -7.11
C SER A 94 -5.41 1.96 -7.74
N GLY A 95 -5.68 0.80 -7.13
CA GLY A 95 -6.52 -0.25 -7.72
C GLY A 95 -5.97 -0.88 -9.02
N ARG A 96 -4.74 -0.53 -9.43
CA ARG A 96 -4.14 -1.00 -10.69
C ARG A 96 -3.41 -2.32 -10.48
N LEU A 97 -3.74 -3.29 -11.33
CA LEU A 97 -3.03 -4.57 -11.37
C LEU A 97 -1.83 -4.47 -12.31
N LEU A 98 -0.63 -4.67 -11.76
CA LEU A 98 0.61 -4.78 -12.51
C LEU A 98 1.06 -6.24 -12.52
N ASN A 99 1.49 -6.73 -13.68
CA ASN A 99 2.09 -8.06 -13.77
C ASN A 99 3.47 -8.07 -13.06
N PRO A 100 4.07 -9.25 -12.78
CA PRO A 100 5.33 -9.33 -12.03
C PRO A 100 6.48 -8.50 -12.61
N ARG A 101 6.57 -8.38 -13.95
CA ARG A 101 7.59 -7.56 -14.62
C ARG A 101 7.34 -6.07 -14.41
N GLN A 102 6.09 -5.65 -14.57
CA GLN A 102 5.67 -4.26 -14.39
C GLN A 102 5.80 -3.82 -12.92
N SER A 103 5.46 -4.69 -11.98
CA SER A 103 5.60 -4.44 -10.54
C SER A 103 7.07 -4.30 -10.12
N ALA A 104 7.96 -5.16 -10.64
CA ALA A 104 9.39 -5.06 -10.39
C ALA A 104 9.98 -3.73 -10.91
N VAL A 105 9.58 -3.32 -12.12
CA VAL A 105 9.96 -2.02 -12.68
C VAL A 105 9.41 -0.87 -11.83
N PHE A 106 8.14 -0.94 -11.42
CA PHE A 106 7.52 0.07 -10.56
C PHE A 106 8.29 0.24 -9.25
N ALA A 107 8.67 -0.86 -8.59
CA ALA A 107 9.43 -0.83 -7.34
C ALA A 107 10.81 -0.17 -7.51
N LYS A 108 11.55 -0.56 -8.57
CA LYS A 108 12.88 0.03 -8.86
C LYS A 108 12.81 1.50 -9.22
N LEU A 109 11.81 1.91 -10.00
CA LEU A 109 11.62 3.32 -10.34
C LEU A 109 11.08 4.14 -9.17
N PHE A 110 10.30 3.55 -8.27
CA PHE A 110 9.86 4.19 -7.03
C PHE A 110 11.04 4.50 -6.10
N GLU A 111 11.96 3.55 -5.96
CA GLU A 111 13.23 3.73 -5.22
C GLU A 111 14.13 4.79 -5.88
N TRP A 112 14.37 4.68 -7.19
CA TRP A 112 15.17 5.66 -7.93
C TRP A 112 14.60 7.08 -7.78
N ARG A 113 13.28 7.24 -7.84
CA ARG A 113 12.61 8.53 -7.68
C ARG A 113 12.90 9.18 -6.34
N ASP A 114 12.87 8.42 -5.24
CA ASP A 114 13.21 8.95 -3.90
C ASP A 114 14.69 9.34 -3.81
N GLN A 115 15.59 8.52 -4.36
CA GLN A 115 17.03 8.82 -4.38
C GLN A 115 17.33 10.12 -5.12
N VAL A 116 16.77 10.30 -6.32
CA VAL A 116 16.94 11.51 -7.12
C VAL A 116 16.28 12.72 -6.45
N ALA A 117 15.09 12.57 -5.86
CA ALA A 117 14.41 13.63 -5.12
C ALA A 117 15.30 14.17 -3.98
N ARG A 118 15.91 13.28 -3.20
CA ARG A 118 16.83 13.66 -2.12
C ARG A 118 18.14 14.27 -2.63
N ALA A 119 18.67 13.76 -3.74
CA ALA A 119 19.93 14.25 -4.31
C ALA A 119 19.79 15.66 -4.91
N HIS A 120 18.64 15.97 -5.49
CA HIS A 120 18.36 17.26 -6.14
C HIS A 120 17.60 18.26 -5.25
N ASP A 121 17.22 17.87 -4.04
CA ASP A 121 16.34 18.65 -3.14
C ASP A 121 15.01 19.04 -3.81
N GLU A 122 14.42 18.07 -4.50
CA GLU A 122 13.16 18.23 -5.23
C GLU A 122 12.09 17.26 -4.71
N SER A 123 10.82 17.58 -4.91
CA SER A 123 9.74 16.66 -4.55
C SER A 123 9.71 15.43 -5.48
N THR A 124 9.24 14.29 -4.96
CA THR A 124 9.11 13.07 -5.78
C THR A 124 8.19 13.27 -6.99
N ASP A 125 7.14 14.08 -6.86
CA ASP A 125 6.25 14.43 -7.96
C ASP A 125 6.91 15.35 -9.01
N PHE A 126 7.87 16.20 -8.61
CA PHE A 126 8.67 16.97 -9.58
C PHE A 126 9.62 16.06 -10.38
N VAL A 127 10.26 15.09 -9.71
CA VAL A 127 11.16 14.11 -10.35
C VAL A 127 10.40 13.22 -11.33
N LEU A 128 9.37 12.53 -10.84
CA LEU A 128 8.55 11.62 -11.63
C LEU A 128 7.15 11.48 -11.01
N PRO A 129 6.13 12.15 -11.57
CA PRO A 129 4.76 12.04 -11.11
C PRO A 129 4.29 10.59 -11.04
N THR A 130 3.53 10.27 -9.99
CA THR A 130 3.03 8.90 -9.77
C THR A 130 2.24 8.36 -10.97
N SER A 131 1.49 9.21 -11.67
CA SER A 131 0.76 8.85 -12.90
C SER A 131 1.70 8.41 -14.05
N LEU A 132 2.84 9.09 -14.22
CA LEU A 132 3.85 8.72 -15.21
C LEU A 132 4.63 7.47 -14.77
N LEU A 133 4.93 7.32 -13.48
CA LEU A 133 5.52 6.10 -12.94
C LEU A 133 4.69 4.86 -13.28
N PHE A 134 3.36 4.94 -13.14
CA PHE A 134 2.45 3.90 -13.60
C PHE A 134 2.55 3.68 -15.12
N LYS A 135 2.48 4.75 -15.90
CA LYS A 135 2.49 4.65 -17.38
C LYS A 135 3.77 4.02 -17.91
N ILE A 136 4.94 4.40 -17.39
CA ILE A 136 6.24 3.81 -17.73
C ILE A 136 6.28 2.34 -17.31
N SER A 137 5.87 2.03 -16.08
CA SER A 137 5.85 0.64 -15.58
C SER A 137 4.92 -0.26 -16.38
N THR A 138 3.81 0.27 -16.90
CA THR A 138 2.88 -0.50 -17.75
C THR A 138 3.41 -0.68 -19.18
N THR A 139 3.96 0.37 -19.79
CA THR A 139 4.42 0.37 -21.19
C THR A 139 5.77 -0.31 -21.40
N LEU A 140 6.62 -0.35 -20.37
CA LEU A 140 7.95 -0.96 -20.38
C LEU A 140 8.83 -0.48 -21.57
N PRO A 141 9.04 0.84 -21.75
CA PRO A 141 9.92 1.36 -22.79
C PRO A 141 11.34 0.79 -22.68
N ASP A 142 11.91 0.39 -23.81
CA ASP A 142 13.23 -0.24 -23.91
C ASP A 142 14.32 0.71 -24.44
N ASN A 143 13.93 1.88 -24.95
CA ASN A 143 14.81 2.88 -25.52
C ASN A 143 14.39 4.30 -25.14
N ARG A 144 15.32 5.25 -25.30
CA ARG A 144 15.12 6.67 -24.96
C ARG A 144 13.87 7.24 -25.63
N SER A 145 13.68 6.99 -26.91
CA SER A 145 12.55 7.55 -27.67
C SER A 145 11.21 7.06 -27.13
N SER A 146 11.09 5.75 -26.86
CA SER A 146 9.90 5.14 -26.27
C SER A 146 9.61 5.68 -24.86
N LEU A 147 10.65 5.85 -24.03
CA LEU A 147 10.51 6.40 -22.68
C LEU A 147 9.98 7.84 -22.71
N LEU A 148 10.51 8.68 -23.59
CA LEU A 148 10.07 10.07 -23.73
C LEU A 148 8.63 10.15 -24.30
N GLU A 149 8.27 9.23 -25.19
CA GLU A 149 6.90 9.13 -25.73
C GLU A 149 5.89 8.77 -24.62
N SER A 150 6.25 7.84 -23.74
CA SER A 150 5.44 7.49 -22.57
C SER A 150 5.21 8.69 -21.65
N CYS A 151 6.08 9.71 -21.67
CA CYS A 151 5.97 10.89 -20.82
C CYS A 151 5.23 12.08 -21.47
N ARG A 152 4.69 11.96 -22.69
CA ARG A 152 3.93 13.05 -23.32
C ARG A 152 2.60 13.33 -22.60
N PRO A 153 2.14 14.61 -22.53
CA PRO A 153 2.67 15.78 -23.25
C PRO A 153 3.86 16.49 -22.59
N HIS A 154 4.10 16.28 -21.29
CA HIS A 154 5.14 16.97 -20.54
C HIS A 154 6.14 15.98 -19.94
N VAL A 155 7.37 16.01 -20.43
CA VAL A 155 8.46 15.18 -19.90
C VAL A 155 9.13 15.91 -18.72
N PRO A 156 9.17 15.30 -17.53
CA PRO A 156 9.87 15.87 -16.38
C PRO A 156 11.34 16.20 -16.69
N PRO A 157 11.86 17.36 -16.27
CA PRO A 157 13.23 17.78 -16.58
C PRO A 157 14.29 16.76 -16.15
N LEU A 158 14.20 16.27 -14.90
CA LEU A 158 15.15 15.32 -14.34
C LEU A 158 15.08 13.96 -15.03
N LEU A 159 13.88 13.50 -15.43
CA LEU A 159 13.76 12.29 -16.24
C LEU A 159 14.41 12.45 -17.63
N ARG A 160 14.31 13.63 -18.26
CA ARG A 160 14.94 13.90 -19.56
C ARG A 160 16.46 13.84 -19.48
N GLU A 161 17.02 14.35 -18.39
CA GLU A 161 18.45 14.34 -18.10
C GLU A 161 18.92 12.91 -17.77
N LEU A 162 18.30 12.29 -16.76
CA LEU A 162 18.69 10.99 -16.17
C LEU A 162 18.04 9.77 -16.85
N HIS A 163 17.49 9.94 -18.07
CA HIS A 163 16.85 8.88 -18.84
C HIS A 163 17.67 7.59 -19.00
N ALA A 164 19.01 7.70 -19.07
CA ALA A 164 19.89 6.54 -19.21
C ALA A 164 19.89 5.69 -17.92
N GLU A 165 19.90 6.33 -16.75
CA GLU A 165 19.79 5.63 -15.47
C GLU A 165 18.40 4.98 -15.33
N VAL A 166 17.33 5.68 -15.71
CA VAL A 166 15.97 5.12 -15.70
C VAL A 166 15.91 3.82 -16.51
N LEU A 167 16.44 3.83 -17.74
CA LEU A 167 16.46 2.65 -18.60
C LEU A 167 17.31 1.51 -18.01
N ASP A 168 18.46 1.82 -17.40
CA ASP A 168 19.31 0.83 -16.73
C ASP A 168 18.58 0.17 -15.55
N ARG A 169 17.94 0.97 -14.68
CA ARG A 169 17.13 0.45 -13.56
C ARG A 169 16.00 -0.45 -14.04
N MET A 170 15.35 -0.09 -15.15
CA MET A 170 14.29 -0.91 -15.75
C MET A 170 14.83 -2.22 -16.29
N GLN A 171 15.96 -2.20 -16.99
CA GLN A 171 16.60 -3.40 -17.54
C GLN A 171 17.06 -4.34 -16.42
N SER A 172 17.68 -3.80 -15.36
CA SER A 172 18.03 -4.55 -14.16
C SER A 172 16.80 -5.20 -13.52
N ALA A 173 15.71 -4.45 -13.32
CA ALA A 173 14.47 -5.01 -12.76
C ALA A 173 13.90 -6.17 -13.60
N LEU A 174 13.96 -6.04 -14.93
CA LEU A 174 13.49 -7.06 -15.84
C LEU A 174 14.40 -8.29 -15.84
N GLN A 175 15.70 -8.10 -15.65
CA GLN A 175 16.66 -9.21 -15.54
C GLN A 175 16.48 -9.97 -14.23
N ASP A 176 16.30 -9.26 -13.10
CA ASP A 176 16.04 -9.88 -11.79
C ASP A 176 14.81 -10.81 -11.85
N VAL A 177 13.74 -10.38 -12.52
CA VAL A 177 12.53 -11.20 -12.69
C VAL A 177 12.79 -12.45 -13.53
N LYS A 178 13.61 -12.35 -14.58
CA LYS A 178 14.00 -13.51 -15.40
C LYS A 178 14.84 -14.48 -14.59
N ASP A 179 15.80 -13.98 -13.82
CA ASP A 179 16.71 -14.81 -13.03
C ASP A 179 15.96 -15.57 -11.94
N VAL A 180 15.03 -14.91 -11.23
CA VAL A 180 14.15 -15.56 -10.26
C VAL A 180 13.30 -16.65 -10.92
N ARG A 181 12.75 -16.39 -12.11
CA ARG A 181 11.98 -17.38 -12.85
C ARG A 181 12.83 -18.58 -13.27
N ASN A 182 14.02 -18.35 -13.81
CA ASN A 182 14.95 -19.40 -14.22
C ASN A 182 15.38 -20.26 -13.03
N GLN A 183 15.64 -19.65 -11.87
CA GLN A 183 15.95 -20.37 -10.63
C GLN A 183 14.78 -21.24 -10.14
N GLN A 184 13.54 -20.74 -10.27
CA GLN A 184 12.35 -21.51 -9.93
C GLN A 184 12.13 -22.69 -10.88
N GLU A 185 12.35 -22.50 -12.18
CA GLU A 185 12.27 -23.56 -13.19
C GLU A 185 13.37 -24.61 -12.98
N ALA A 186 14.62 -24.21 -12.76
CA ALA A 186 15.70 -25.13 -12.43
C ALA A 186 15.43 -25.92 -11.15
N SER A 187 14.92 -25.26 -10.10
CA SER A 187 14.53 -25.93 -8.85
C SER A 187 13.39 -26.94 -9.05
N ARG A 188 12.45 -26.65 -9.96
CA ARG A 188 11.37 -27.58 -10.33
C ARG A 188 11.92 -28.78 -11.08
N THR A 189 12.80 -28.57 -12.06
CA THR A 189 13.44 -29.66 -12.82
C THR A 189 14.24 -30.58 -11.89
N ILE A 190 15.08 -30.02 -11.01
CA ILE A 190 15.84 -30.80 -10.03
C ILE A 190 14.91 -31.62 -9.13
N ARG A 191 13.81 -31.02 -8.65
CA ARG A 191 12.82 -31.72 -7.84
C ARG A 191 12.13 -32.85 -8.61
N MET A 192 11.83 -32.63 -9.89
CA MET A 192 11.12 -33.58 -10.73
C MET A 192 12.03 -34.76 -11.13
N GLU A 193 13.31 -34.50 -11.38
CA GLU A 193 14.31 -35.53 -11.61
C GLU A 193 14.55 -36.37 -10.35
N ALA A 194 14.68 -35.74 -9.18
CA ALA A 194 14.79 -36.45 -7.91
C ALA A 194 13.55 -37.31 -7.59
N ILE A 195 12.37 -36.96 -8.10
CA ILE A 195 11.15 -37.78 -7.97
C ILE A 195 11.19 -38.95 -8.96
N LYS A 196 11.68 -38.76 -10.18
CA LYS A 196 11.85 -39.85 -11.16
C LYS A 196 12.88 -40.86 -10.70
N ASP A 197 14.01 -40.43 -10.16
CA ASP A 197 15.03 -41.34 -9.62
C ASP A 197 14.44 -42.22 -8.50
N VAL A 198 13.57 -41.64 -7.67
CA VAL A 198 12.86 -42.39 -6.61
C VAL A 198 11.78 -43.34 -7.17
N TYR A 199 11.19 -43.04 -8.32
CA TYR A 199 10.17 -43.89 -8.95
C TYR A 199 10.76 -44.98 -9.87
N MET A 200 11.91 -44.73 -10.49
CA MET A 200 12.63 -45.72 -11.31
C MET A 200 13.29 -46.81 -10.46
N ASP A 201 13.59 -46.53 -9.19
CA ASP A 201 14.04 -47.55 -8.21
C ASP A 201 12.91 -48.51 -7.78
N VAL A 202 11.65 -48.30 -8.21
CA VAL A 202 10.50 -49.17 -7.91
C VAL A 202 10.13 -50.09 -9.10
N GLU A 203 10.59 -49.81 -10.32
CA GLU A 203 10.28 -50.63 -11.50
C GLU A 203 11.28 -51.77 -11.76
N ASP A 204 12.40 -51.85 -11.03
CA ASP A 204 13.37 -52.95 -11.12
C ASP A 204 13.11 -54.10 -10.11
N SER A 205 11.95 -54.12 -9.46
CA SER A 205 11.55 -55.22 -8.54
C SER A 205 10.12 -55.70 -8.78
N GLU A 206 9.82 -56.19 -9.97
CA GLU A 206 8.64 -57.04 -10.21
C GLU A 206 9.02 -58.27 -11.06
N GLU A 207 9.80 -59.18 -10.46
CA GLU A 207 9.54 -60.61 -10.65
C GLU A 207 8.65 -61.04 -9.47
N ASP A 208 7.33 -60.99 -9.66
CA ASP A 208 6.45 -62.12 -9.34
C ASP A 208 5.00 -61.82 -9.73
N GLU A 209 4.46 -62.77 -10.47
CA GLU A 209 3.17 -62.81 -11.14
C GLU A 209 1.95 -62.95 -10.19
N GLN A 210 0.82 -62.38 -10.65
CA GLN A 210 -0.57 -62.86 -10.53
C GLN A 210 -1.58 -62.10 -9.62
N GLN A 211 -2.58 -61.54 -10.33
CA GLN A 211 -4.01 -61.40 -10.03
C GLN A 211 -4.45 -60.44 -8.90
N ALA A 212 -4.83 -59.23 -9.30
CA ALA A 212 -6.17 -58.70 -9.03
C ALA A 212 -6.53 -57.63 -10.08
N GLU A 213 -7.62 -57.89 -10.80
CA GLU A 213 -8.24 -57.00 -11.77
C GLU A 213 -8.86 -55.77 -11.08
N GLY A 214 -8.88 -54.64 -11.78
CA GLY A 214 -9.94 -53.65 -11.59
C GLY A 214 -9.55 -52.30 -10.99
N GLU A 215 -9.73 -51.29 -11.83
CA GLU A 215 -10.32 -49.98 -11.51
C GLU A 215 -9.41 -48.77 -11.22
N ASP A 216 -9.53 -47.82 -12.17
CA ASP A 216 -9.65 -46.37 -11.99
C ASP A 216 -8.43 -45.53 -11.59
N LEU A 217 -7.70 -45.24 -12.66
CA LEU A 217 -7.31 -43.91 -13.11
C LEU A 217 -8.37 -42.81 -12.85
N LEU A 218 -8.46 -42.23 -11.65
CA LEU A 218 -9.24 -41.00 -11.41
C LEU A 218 -8.54 -39.99 -10.50
N LEU A 219 -8.02 -38.93 -11.15
CA LEU A 219 -8.12 -37.51 -10.82
C LEU A 219 -8.26 -37.13 -9.33
N LEU A 220 -7.16 -36.69 -8.73
CA LEU A 220 -7.17 -35.98 -7.44
C LEU A 220 -7.75 -34.56 -7.61
N HIS A 221 -9.07 -34.43 -7.44
CA HIS A 221 -9.77 -33.19 -7.12
C HIS A 221 -9.58 -32.84 -5.62
N PRO A 222 -9.53 -31.55 -5.20
CA PRO A 222 -9.01 -31.16 -3.89
C PRO A 222 -9.93 -31.32 -2.66
N ASP A 223 -11.02 -32.10 -2.72
CA ASP A 223 -12.08 -32.02 -1.69
C ASP A 223 -12.18 -33.18 -0.68
N ASN A 224 -11.25 -34.15 -0.68
CA ASN A 224 -11.31 -35.28 0.27
C ASN A 224 -10.22 -35.25 1.36
N LEU A 225 -10.08 -34.12 2.04
CA LEU A 225 -9.38 -34.02 3.32
C LEU A 225 -10.41 -33.99 4.47
N GLN A 226 -10.85 -35.17 4.91
CA GLN A 226 -11.42 -35.33 6.25
C GLN A 226 -11.31 -36.77 6.76
N GLY A 227 -10.45 -36.94 7.77
CA GLY A 227 -10.56 -38.01 8.77
C GLY A 227 -9.75 -39.29 8.54
N GLY A 228 -8.81 -39.55 9.46
CA GLY A 228 -8.31 -40.91 9.74
C GLY A 228 -6.82 -41.14 9.47
N LYS A 229 -6.03 -41.31 10.54
CA LYS A 229 -4.71 -41.99 10.47
C LYS A 229 -4.90 -43.45 10.03
N PRO A 230 -3.93 -44.11 9.38
CA PRO A 230 -3.02 -44.95 10.17
C PRO A 230 -1.58 -45.13 9.65
N MET A 231 -0.77 -45.59 10.60
CA MET A 231 0.43 -46.44 10.58
C MET A 231 1.42 -46.51 9.41
N ILE A 232 2.68 -46.36 9.84
CA ILE A 232 3.96 -46.68 9.23
C ILE A 232 4.08 -48.18 8.90
N ALA A 233 4.61 -48.49 7.71
CA ALA A 233 5.46 -49.66 7.52
C ALA A 233 6.84 -49.17 7.04
N GLN A 234 7.86 -49.44 7.86
CA GLN A 234 9.28 -49.18 7.62
C GLN A 234 9.91 -50.37 6.89
N GLY A 235 10.68 -50.08 5.85
CA GLY A 235 11.61 -50.98 5.16
C GLY A 235 11.68 -50.57 3.69
N CYS A 236 12.75 -50.04 3.11
CA CYS A 236 14.18 -50.19 3.41
C CYS A 236 14.91 -48.87 3.16
N LEU A 237 15.47 -48.32 4.24
CA LEU A 237 16.46 -47.24 4.27
C LEU A 237 17.84 -47.92 4.37
N HIS A 238 18.56 -48.10 3.26
CA HIS A 238 19.95 -48.56 3.38
C HIS A 238 20.96 -48.16 2.29
N HIS A 239 20.75 -47.10 1.47
CA HIS A 239 21.82 -46.76 0.53
C HIS A 239 22.13 -45.31 0.17
N PHE A 240 21.82 -44.33 1.02
CA PHE A 240 22.33 -42.97 0.79
C PHE A 240 22.88 -42.31 2.06
N HIS A 241 24.08 -42.74 2.44
CA HIS A 241 24.95 -41.95 3.32
C HIS A 241 26.42 -42.17 2.95
N LYS A 242 26.98 -41.31 2.06
CA LYS A 242 28.29 -40.67 2.30
C LYS A 242 28.72 -39.66 1.24
N SER A 243 29.28 -38.56 1.78
CA SER A 243 30.17 -37.55 1.16
C SER A 243 29.44 -36.39 0.44
N LEU A 244 29.43 -35.13 0.89
CA LEU A 244 30.38 -34.34 1.69
C LEU A 244 29.65 -33.44 2.72
N VAL A 245 29.95 -33.57 4.03
CA VAL A 245 30.68 -32.58 4.88
C VAL A 245 29.88 -31.26 5.07
N LEU A 246 29.28 -30.86 6.20
CA LEU A 246 29.68 -30.93 7.61
C LEU A 246 28.46 -30.92 8.56
N GLN A 247 28.70 -31.49 9.73
CA GLN A 247 27.78 -31.75 10.83
C GLN A 247 27.01 -30.51 11.33
N ARG A 248 25.70 -30.49 11.14
CA ARG A 248 24.74 -29.83 12.03
C ARG A 248 23.59 -30.80 12.30
N SER A 249 23.31 -31.01 13.57
CA SER A 249 22.42 -32.05 14.10
C SER A 249 21.07 -32.10 13.38
N GLU A 250 20.63 -33.29 13.01
CA GLU A 250 19.39 -33.55 12.26
C GLU A 250 18.12 -32.99 12.94
N LYS A 251 18.16 -32.84 14.27
CA LYS A 251 17.10 -32.18 15.05
C LYS A 251 16.96 -30.70 14.72
N GLN A 252 18.05 -30.00 14.41
CA GLN A 252 18.03 -28.59 13.96
C GLN A 252 17.42 -28.50 12.56
N ARG A 253 17.79 -29.43 11.65
CA ARG A 253 17.26 -29.51 10.26
C ARG A 253 15.77 -29.81 10.19
N LEU A 254 15.23 -30.74 10.99
CA LEU A 254 13.78 -30.95 11.05
C LEU A 254 13.04 -29.75 11.66
N SER A 255 13.66 -29.05 12.62
CA SER A 255 13.11 -27.82 13.17
C SER A 255 13.07 -26.70 12.12
N ASP A 256 14.11 -26.62 11.28
CA ASP A 256 14.24 -25.58 10.27
C ASP A 256 13.41 -25.89 9.01
N LEU A 257 13.25 -27.16 8.62
CA LEU A 257 12.32 -27.58 7.57
C LEU A 257 10.86 -27.36 7.98
N ASN A 258 10.50 -27.59 9.24
CA ASN A 258 9.17 -27.28 9.77
C ASN A 258 8.95 -25.77 9.96
N LYS A 259 9.99 -24.98 10.23
CA LYS A 259 9.93 -23.51 10.21
C LYS A 259 9.78 -22.99 8.78
N VAL A 260 10.52 -23.53 7.82
CA VAL A 260 10.45 -23.14 6.40
C VAL A 260 9.11 -23.57 5.79
N SER A 261 8.55 -24.71 6.17
CA SER A 261 7.20 -25.12 5.74
C SER A 261 6.11 -24.24 6.37
N LYS A 262 6.23 -23.87 7.65
CA LYS A 262 5.36 -22.86 8.30
C LYS A 262 5.51 -21.47 7.69
N ILE A 263 6.73 -21.02 7.40
CA ILE A 263 6.97 -19.73 6.74
C ILE A 263 6.41 -19.75 5.33
N ARG A 264 6.55 -20.84 4.58
CA ARG A 264 6.01 -20.98 3.23
C ARG A 264 4.47 -21.09 3.23
N SER A 265 3.87 -21.74 4.22
CA SER A 265 2.41 -21.74 4.40
C SER A 265 1.90 -20.36 4.80
N SER A 266 2.61 -19.64 5.68
CA SER A 266 2.28 -18.26 6.05
C SER A 266 2.45 -17.31 4.86
N ILE A 267 3.53 -17.39 4.09
CA ILE A 267 3.76 -16.56 2.89
C ILE A 267 2.72 -16.82 1.80
N ASN A 268 2.25 -18.07 1.63
CA ASN A 268 1.19 -18.37 0.67
C ASN A 268 -0.23 -18.06 1.21
N GLN A 269 -0.40 -17.91 2.53
CA GLN A 269 -1.64 -17.46 3.17
C GLN A 269 -1.74 -15.93 3.26
N ILE A 270 -0.62 -15.19 3.29
CA ILE A 270 -0.61 -13.72 3.36
C ILE A 270 -1.35 -13.08 2.18
N PRO A 271 -1.16 -13.48 0.91
CA PRO A 271 -1.97 -12.94 -0.19
C PRO A 271 -3.46 -13.22 0.03
N ARG A 272 -3.84 -14.44 0.41
CA ARG A 272 -5.24 -14.86 0.54
C ARG A 272 -5.97 -14.19 1.70
N ILE A 273 -5.34 -14.07 2.87
CA ILE A 273 -5.90 -13.39 4.04
C ILE A 273 -6.00 -11.87 3.78
N VAL A 274 -5.06 -11.29 3.04
CA VAL A 274 -5.14 -9.86 2.65
C VAL A 274 -6.29 -9.61 1.66
N TYR A 275 -6.58 -10.55 0.74
CA TYR A 275 -7.74 -10.46 -0.15
C TYR A 275 -9.08 -10.67 0.58
N GLU A 276 -9.17 -11.67 1.47
CA GLU A 276 -10.39 -11.94 2.24
C GLU A 276 -10.69 -10.81 3.24
N ASN A 277 -9.69 -10.25 3.91
CA ASN A 277 -9.87 -9.11 4.82
C ASN A 277 -10.17 -7.80 4.08
N ALA A 278 -9.64 -7.59 2.87
CA ALA A 278 -9.98 -6.43 2.05
C ALA A 278 -11.42 -6.51 1.55
N SER A 279 -11.85 -7.68 1.08
CA SER A 279 -13.22 -7.90 0.60
C SER A 279 -14.26 -7.81 1.72
N ASN A 280 -13.94 -8.28 2.94
CA ASN A 280 -14.83 -8.14 4.08
C ASN A 280 -14.90 -6.68 4.57
N LYS A 281 -13.78 -5.94 4.54
CA LYS A 281 -13.75 -4.54 4.92
C LYS A 281 -14.49 -3.63 3.93
N GLU A 282 -14.41 -3.93 2.63
CA GLU A 282 -15.21 -3.24 1.60
C GLU A 282 -16.71 -3.46 1.82
N LYS A 283 -17.14 -4.67 2.20
CA LYS A 283 -18.55 -4.95 2.54
C LYS A 283 -19.01 -4.25 3.82
N GLU A 284 -18.16 -4.20 4.85
CA GLU A 284 -18.48 -3.49 6.10
C GLU A 284 -18.55 -1.97 5.90
N GLU A 285 -17.73 -1.39 5.02
CA GLU A 285 -17.77 0.03 4.67
C GLU A 285 -18.99 0.38 3.80
N GLU A 286 -19.37 -0.48 2.86
CA GLU A 286 -20.58 -0.32 2.03
C GLU A 286 -21.88 -0.44 2.86
N GLU A 287 -21.96 -1.41 3.77
CA GLU A 287 -23.10 -1.52 4.70
C GLU A 287 -23.20 -0.32 5.67
N ALA A 288 -22.06 0.27 6.07
CA ALA A 288 -22.04 1.46 6.93
C ALA A 288 -22.46 2.73 6.19
N GLU A 289 -22.07 2.90 4.92
CA GLU A 289 -22.50 4.03 4.08
C GLU A 289 -24.00 3.96 3.76
N ASP A 290 -24.52 2.77 3.44
CA ASP A 290 -25.96 2.57 3.21
C ASP A 290 -26.79 2.85 4.46
N THR A 291 -26.29 2.46 5.65
CA THR A 291 -26.96 2.75 6.92
C THR A 291 -26.95 4.26 7.23
N ALA A 292 -25.83 4.95 6.97
CA ALA A 292 -25.72 6.39 7.20
C ALA A 292 -26.63 7.20 6.26
N MET A 293 -26.73 6.81 4.98
CA MET A 293 -27.67 7.42 4.03
C MET A 293 -29.12 7.25 4.48
N ALA A 294 -29.49 6.06 4.95
CA ALA A 294 -30.85 5.81 5.43
C ALA A 294 -31.20 6.60 6.69
N GLU A 295 -30.23 6.85 7.58
CA GLU A 295 -30.42 7.70 8.76
C GLU A 295 -30.57 9.19 8.39
N GLU A 296 -29.80 9.67 7.42
CA GLU A 296 -29.86 11.06 6.94
C GLU A 296 -31.19 11.34 6.22
N GLU A 297 -31.67 10.41 5.40
CA GLU A 297 -32.95 10.51 4.70
C GLU A 297 -34.14 10.52 5.70
N GLN A 298 -34.08 9.71 6.77
CA GLN A 298 -35.08 9.74 7.84
C GLN A 298 -35.04 11.04 8.66
N GLU A 299 -33.87 11.67 8.82
CA GLU A 299 -33.75 12.95 9.51
C GLU A 299 -34.29 14.11 8.67
N GLU A 300 -34.08 14.07 7.35
CA GLU A 300 -34.68 15.03 6.41
C GLU A 300 -36.20 14.90 6.33
N GLU A 301 -36.75 13.68 6.28
CA GLU A 301 -38.20 13.47 6.31
C GLU A 301 -38.84 13.98 7.62
N LYS A 302 -38.18 13.78 8.76
CA LYS A 302 -38.64 14.32 10.05
C LYS A 302 -38.59 15.84 10.09
N LYS A 303 -37.55 16.47 9.52
CA LYS A 303 -37.45 17.93 9.41
C LYS A 303 -38.52 18.50 8.48
N ALA A 304 -38.80 17.83 7.36
CA ALA A 304 -39.86 18.22 6.44
C ALA A 304 -41.26 18.09 7.07
N SER A 305 -41.52 17.02 7.83
CA SER A 305 -42.77 16.84 8.56
C SER A 305 -42.96 17.89 9.67
N ALA A 306 -41.90 18.23 10.41
CA ALA A 306 -41.95 19.26 11.45
C ALA A 306 -42.15 20.67 10.89
N ALA A 307 -41.65 20.95 9.68
CA ALA A 307 -41.88 22.22 9.00
C ALA A 307 -43.33 22.39 8.52
N LEU A 308 -44.03 21.29 8.22
CA LEU A 308 -45.44 21.32 7.82
C LEU A 308 -46.42 21.45 8.99
N GLU A 309 -46.03 21.02 10.21
CA GLU A 309 -46.84 21.20 11.42
C GLU A 309 -46.65 22.57 12.11
N GLY A 310 -45.61 23.33 11.73
CA GLY A 310 -45.26 24.61 12.35
C GLY A 310 -45.97 25.86 11.81
N ASP A 311 -46.69 25.77 10.69
CA ASP A 311 -47.29 26.93 10.01
C ASP A 311 -48.79 27.11 10.33
N GLY A 312 -49.17 26.83 11.59
CA GLY A 312 -50.47 27.12 12.15
C GLY A 312 -50.48 28.46 12.89
N MET A 313 -50.60 29.59 12.16
CA MET A 313 -50.87 30.90 12.77
C MET A 313 -52.21 30.88 13.53
N PRO A 314 -52.29 31.48 14.73
CA PRO A 314 -53.55 31.72 15.41
C PRO A 314 -54.22 32.96 14.80
N HIS A 315 -55.32 32.76 14.07
CA HIS A 315 -56.25 33.85 13.78
C HIS A 315 -57.11 34.16 15.01
N SER A 316 -57.33 35.45 15.22
CA SER A 316 -58.05 36.14 16.30
C SER A 316 -59.42 35.58 16.65
#